data_AF-X0WFW7-F1
#
_entry.id   AF-X0WFW7-F1
#
_cell.length_a   1.000
_cell.length_b   1.000
_cell.length_c   1.000
_cell.angle_alpha   90.00
_cell.angle_beta   90.00
_cell.angle_gamma   90.00
#
_symmetry.space_group_name_H-M   'P 1'
#
loop_
_entity.id
_entity.type
_entity.pdbx_description
1 polymer ?
#
loop_
_entity_poly.entity_id
_entity_poly.type
_entity_poly.pdbx_seq_one_letter_code
_entity_poly.pdbx_strand_id
1 'polypeptide(L)' 'ETLDNTKKLIKFVSSKFENDELNNDSLVQLIELCGSYLNLQDIPTYAKNHNLSYNGVKKFRCIKTILNKKFVIDND' A
#
# COMPACT_ATOMS: atom_id res chain seq x y z
N GLU A 1 20.24 5.49 -2.31
CA GLU A 1 19.86 4.59 -3.42
C GLU A 1 18.34 4.41 -3.51
N THR A 2 17.66 3.89 -2.47
CA THR A 2 16.20 3.66 -2.47
C THR A 2 15.36 4.87 -2.89
N LEU A 3 15.68 6.08 -2.37
CA LEU A 3 14.94 7.30 -2.73
C LEU A 3 15.04 7.65 -4.23
N ASP A 4 16.20 7.41 -4.85
CA ASP A 4 16.39 7.66 -6.27
C ASP A 4 15.62 6.63 -7.12
N ASN A 5 15.66 5.36 -6.71
CA ASN A 5 14.89 4.30 -7.35
C ASN A 5 13.36 4.55 -7.23
N THR A 6 12.88 5.04 -6.09
CA THR A 6 11.47 5.43 -5.92
C THR A 6 11.07 6.54 -6.89
N LYS A 7 11.90 7.57 -7.05
CA LYS A 7 11.62 8.67 -8.01
C LYS A 7 11.58 8.16 -9.45
N LYS A 8 12.51 7.28 -9.83
CA LYS A 8 12.55 6.65 -11.16
C LYS A 8 11.29 5.84 -11.43
N LEU A 9 10.83 5.05 -10.45
CA LEU A 9 9.62 4.24 -10.59
C LEU A 9 8.37 5.12 -10.78
N ILE A 10 8.19 6.16 -9.95
CA ILE A 10 7.05 7.08 -10.06
C ILE A 10 7.06 7.77 -11.43
N LYS A 11 8.22 8.25 -11.87
CA LYS A 11 8.36 8.89 -13.19
C LYS A 11 8.02 7.93 -14.33
N PHE A 12 8.46 6.68 -14.24
CA PHE A 12 8.16 5.66 -15.23
C PHE A 12 6.66 5.40 -15.33
N VAL A 13 5.99 5.16 -14.19
CA VAL A 13 4.55 4.89 -14.17
C VAL A 13 3.76 6.07 -14.73
N SER A 14 4.07 7.31 -14.33
CA SER A 14 3.41 8.52 -14.84
C SER A 14 3.54 8.64 -16.35
N SER A 15 4.78 8.58 -16.86
CA SER A 15 5.04 8.75 -18.29
C SER A 15 4.40 7.65 -19.13
N LYS A 16 4.40 6.40 -18.65
CA LYS A 16 3.80 5.29 -19.39
C LYS A 16 2.28 5.34 -19.40
N PHE A 17 1.67 5.81 -18.31
CA PHE A 17 0.23 6.02 -18.28
C PHE A 17 -0.20 7.20 -19.18
N GLU A 18 0.52 8.32 -19.14
CA GLU A 18 0.25 9.49 -20.00
C GLU A 18 0.41 9.22 -21.50
N ASN A 19 1.23 8.24 -21.87
CA ASN A 19 1.46 7.80 -23.26
C ASN A 19 0.55 6.63 -23.69
N ASP A 20 -0.48 6.28 -22.90
CA ASP A 20 -1.38 5.14 -23.15
C ASP A 20 -0.67 3.75 -23.21
N GLU A 21 0.55 3.65 -22.66
CA GLU A 21 1.32 2.39 -22.57
C GLU A 21 0.97 1.60 -21.29
N LEU A 22 0.39 2.27 -20.29
CA LEU A 22 -0.29 1.65 -19.15
C LEU A 22 -1.73 2.15 -19.12
N ASN A 23 -2.64 1.26 -18.76
CA ASN A 23 -4.05 1.57 -18.59
C ASN A 23 -4.46 1.41 -17.11
N ASN A 24 -5.75 1.63 -16.84
CA ASN A 24 -6.31 1.51 -15.50
C ASN A 24 -6.06 0.13 -14.88
N ASP A 25 -6.15 -0.94 -15.68
CA ASP A 25 -5.92 -2.31 -15.19
C ASP A 25 -4.46 -2.49 -14.75
N SER A 26 -3.51 -1.96 -15.51
CA SER A 26 -2.10 -1.96 -15.11
C SER A 26 -1.85 -1.22 -13.79
N LEU A 27 -2.53 -0.09 -13.57
CA LEU A 27 -2.42 0.64 -12.30
C LEU A 27 -3.04 -0.13 -11.13
N VAL A 28 -4.16 -0.81 -11.35
CA VAL A 28 -4.78 -1.69 -10.36
C VAL A 28 -3.82 -2.82 -9.96
N GLN A 29 -3.20 -3.50 -10.93
CA GLN A 29 -2.21 -4.55 -10.68
C GLN A 29 -0.99 -4.04 -9.90
N LEU A 30 -0.54 -2.82 -10.18
CA LEU A 30 0.55 -2.20 -9.41
C LEU A 30 0.14 -1.94 -7.95
N ILE A 31 -1.10 -1.49 -7.70
CA ILE A 31 -1.63 -1.30 -6.35
C ILE A 31 -1.72 -2.64 -5.62
N GLU A 32 -2.20 -3.70 -6.27
CA GLU A 32 -2.29 -5.05 -5.71
C GLU A 32 -0.90 -5.59 -5.31
N LEU A 33 0.09 -5.45 -6.20
CA LEU A 33 1.47 -5.84 -5.93
C LEU A 33 2.07 -5.07 -4.75
N CYS A 34 1.88 -3.74 -4.70
CA CYS A 34 2.33 -2.94 -3.57
C CYS A 34 1.63 -3.38 -2.27
N GLY A 35 0.32 -3.64 -2.34
CA GLY A 35 -0.48 -4.11 -1.23
C GLY A 35 0.01 -5.45 -0.67
N SER A 36 0.38 -6.40 -1.55
CA SER A 36 0.89 -7.71 -1.14
C SER A 36 2.26 -7.59 -0.46
N TYR A 37 3.19 -6.80 -1.00
CA TYR A 37 4.50 -6.62 -0.37
C TYR A 37 4.42 -5.93 1.00
N LEU A 38 3.42 -5.08 1.20
CA LEU A 38 3.18 -4.38 2.47
C LEU A 38 2.33 -5.20 3.46
N ASN A 39 1.82 -6.37 3.07
CA ASN A 39 0.81 -7.13 3.81
C ASN A 39 -0.36 -6.24 4.27
N LEU A 40 -0.85 -5.40 3.37
CA LEU A 40 -1.78 -4.32 3.68
C LEU A 40 -3.13 -4.85 4.17
N GLN A 41 -3.58 -4.42 5.35
CA GLN A 41 -4.91 -4.75 5.88
C GLN A 41 -5.55 -3.52 6.52
N ASP A 42 -6.86 -3.34 6.41
CA ASP A 42 -7.54 -2.32 7.23
C ASP A 42 -7.50 -2.71 8.72
N ILE A 43 -7.56 -1.71 9.60
CA ILE A 43 -7.43 -1.92 11.05
C ILE A 43 -8.48 -2.93 11.59
N PRO A 44 -9.78 -2.84 11.24
CA PRO A 44 -10.76 -3.85 11.64
C PRO A 44 -10.42 -5.28 11.19
N THR A 45 -10.06 -5.48 9.92
CA THR A 45 -9.72 -6.80 9.37
C THR A 45 -8.50 -7.38 10.08
N TYR A 46 -7.44 -6.59 10.25
CA TYR A 46 -6.26 -7.03 10.97
C TYR A 46 -6.57 -7.39 12.43
N ALA A 47 -7.35 -6.56 13.12
CA ALA A 47 -7.76 -6.83 14.49
C ALA A 47 -8.50 -8.18 14.61
N LYS A 48 -9.44 -8.44 13.70
CA LYS A 48 -10.19 -9.70 13.65
C LYS A 48 -9.28 -10.91 13.37
N ASN A 49 -8.40 -10.81 12.37
CA ASN A 49 -7.53 -11.91 11.95
C ASN A 49 -6.52 -12.32 13.03
N HIS A 50 -6.12 -11.37 13.89
CA HIS A 50 -5.12 -11.59 14.94
C HIS A 50 -5.71 -11.68 16.35
N ASN A 51 -7.04 -11.72 16.51
CA ASN A 51 -7.73 -11.70 17.81
C ASN A 51 -7.32 -10.52 18.71
N LEU A 52 -7.14 -9.34 18.12
CA LEU A 52 -6.76 -8.11 18.81
C LEU A 52 -7.95 -7.14 18.90
N SER A 53 -7.90 -6.21 19.85
CA SER A 53 -8.84 -5.09 19.86
C SER A 53 -8.44 -4.04 18.82
N TYR A 54 -9.43 -3.36 18.23
CA TYR A 54 -9.20 -2.23 17.32
C TYR A 54 -8.26 -1.18 17.92
N ASN A 55 -8.45 -0.84 19.19
CA ASN A 55 -7.62 0.12 19.91
C ASN A 55 -6.20 -0.39 20.15
N GLY A 56 -6.03 -1.70 20.34
CA GLY A 56 -4.71 -2.34 20.42
C GLY A 56 -3.96 -2.20 19.10
N VAL A 57 -4.58 -2.59 17.98
CA VAL A 57 -3.98 -2.46 16.64
C VAL A 57 -3.63 -1.01 16.33
N LYS A 58 -4.58 -0.08 16.55
CA LYS A 58 -4.39 1.35 16.28
C LYS A 58 -3.21 1.98 17.06
N LYS A 59 -2.89 1.47 18.25
CA LYS A 59 -1.81 2.00 19.11
C LYS A 59 -0.47 1.29 18.92
N PHE A 60 -0.47 -0.01 18.59
CA PHE A 60 0.70 -0.87 18.68
C PHE A 60 1.11 -1.53 17.35
N ARG A 61 0.54 -1.11 16.22
CA ARG A 61 0.92 -1.55 14.87
C ARG A 61 1.33 -0.37 13.99
N CYS A 62 2.07 -0.64 12.92
CA CYS A 62 2.45 0.37 11.94
C CYS A 62 1.23 0.77 11.12
N ILE A 63 0.67 1.96 11.40
CA ILE A 63 -0.47 2.49 10.67
C ILE A 63 0.01 3.50 9.63
N LYS A 64 -0.36 3.28 8.36
CA LYS A 64 -0.19 4.26 7.28
C LYS A 64 -1.55 4.71 6.72
N THR A 65 -1.62 5.98 6.36
CA THR A 65 -2.76 6.53 5.65
C THR A 65 -2.48 6.46 4.15
N ILE A 66 -3.31 5.73 3.41
CA ILE A 66 -3.25 5.59 1.96
C ILE A 66 -4.63 5.96 1.42
N LEU A 67 -4.71 6.90 0.48
CA LEU A 67 -5.97 7.37 -0.11
C LEU A 67 -7.05 7.72 0.96
N ASN A 68 -6.63 8.46 2.00
CA ASN A 68 -7.46 8.88 3.14
C ASN A 68 -8.02 7.75 4.03
N LYS A 69 -7.58 6.50 3.84
CA LYS A 69 -7.93 5.36 4.69
C LYS A 69 -6.71 4.86 5.46
N LYS A 70 -6.95 4.35 6.66
CA LYS A 70 -5.89 3.84 7.54
C LYS A 70 -5.73 2.34 7.35
N PHE A 71 -4.51 1.93 7.08
CA PHE A 71 -4.12 0.54 6.92
C PHE A 71 -3.00 0.19 7.89
N VAL A 72 -3.00 -1.06 8.31
CA VAL A 72 -1.86 -1.73 8.93
C VAL A 72 -0.92 -2.16 7.80
N ILE A 73 0.37 -1.90 7.99
CA ILE A 73 1.47 -2.49 7.23
C ILE A 73 2.16 -3.48 8.18
N ASP A 74 2.31 -4.73 7.76
CA ASP A 74 2.83 -5.82 8.61
C ASP A 74 3.76 -6.73 7.80
N ASN A 75 4.87 -6.18 7.33
CA ASN A 75 5.87 -6.86 6.49
C ASN A 75 7.30 -6.70 7.05
N ASP A 76 7.41 -6.44 8.35
CA ASP A 76 8.67 -6.42 9.11
C ASP A 76 9.13 -7.84 9.49
#